data_AF-A0AAD6NCT3-F1
#
_entry.id   AF-A0AAD6NCT3-F1
#
_cell.length_a   1.000
_cell.length_b   1.000
_cell.length_c   1.000
_cell.angle_alpha   90.00
_cell.angle_beta   90.00
_cell.angle_gamma   90.00
#
_symmetry.space_group_name_H-M   'P 1'
#
loop_
_entity.id
_entity.type
_entity.pdbx_description
1 polymer ?
#
loop_
_entity_poly.entity_id
_entity_poly.type
_entity_poly.pdbx_seq_one_letter_code
_entity_poly.pdbx_strand_id
1 'polypeptide(L)'
;MLQTTETKPPPRRKSCEACKTAKRRCDLAFPACSRCMQRNIQCMYPGRVPLAYSEIIDNTPLMDTYGILDGTMTPYPSDADLMAVINVGSLQPVVVHSPFRYITILPPDQRVDLFENSPPLHGFELASPRTNPPKPLSGIFANRIQFAVDVLKDIPKMMVTETQTPWCHRQLYKSNMPKEMQDVFTCCSLYMTKNEINAPVLMSIFDSRINNLLSSPPPITPLELLARVHALILYLIMRLFDGTTRSQPSSQCLFDVLETSVESLLSCIHLPHPSEPLELLPITMDPVMNFWDSWVFQESARRTVMMVFYFVSIHNFMQGRPAPVCDGKLGLELAWYQSAHLWNAQSAFDFAVAWTENQHFIVYNADFSDLLQDAKPDDVDLFGRMLLVTKLGIDETKAWFYSRGGSL
;
A
#
# COMPACT_ATOMS: atom_id res chain seq x y z
N MET A 1 29.99 25.22 34.19
CA MET A 1 28.70 24.66 34.67
C MET A 1 28.17 23.76 33.57
N LEU A 2 27.69 22.56 33.91
CA LEU A 2 26.96 21.67 32.99
C LEU A 2 25.65 21.31 33.69
N GLN A 3 24.51 21.59 33.04
CA GLN A 3 23.20 21.24 33.57
C GLN A 3 22.82 19.84 33.10
N THR A 4 22.66 18.91 34.05
CA THR A 4 22.13 17.57 33.78
C THR A 4 20.60 17.65 33.68
N THR A 5 20.06 17.36 32.50
CA THR A 5 18.61 17.28 32.27
C THR A 5 18.07 15.95 32.79
N GLU A 6 17.29 15.99 33.87
CA GLU A 6 16.61 14.79 34.39
C GLU A 6 15.52 14.29 33.44
N THR A 7 15.76 13.14 32.81
CA THR A 7 14.73 12.43 32.03
C THR A 7 13.71 11.77 32.96
N LYS A 8 12.48 12.30 33.00
CA LYS A 8 11.38 11.69 33.78
C LYS A 8 11.05 10.30 33.23
N PRO A 9 10.94 9.25 34.07
CA PRO A 9 10.63 7.90 33.61
C PRO A 9 9.19 7.81 33.04
N PRO A 10 8.94 6.91 32.09
CA PRO A 10 7.63 6.79 31.43
C PRO A 10 6.51 6.41 32.42
N PRO A 11 5.27 6.86 32.18
CA PRO A 11 4.15 6.63 33.09
C PRO A 11 3.84 5.14 33.24
N ARG A 12 3.94 4.63 34.47
CA ARG A 12 3.76 3.22 34.83
C ARG A 12 2.39 2.71 34.34
N ARG A 13 2.39 1.71 33.44
CA ARG A 13 1.17 1.11 32.87
C ARG A 13 0.20 0.70 33.99
N LYS A 14 -1.06 1.15 33.90
CA LYS A 14 -2.12 0.90 34.89
C LYS A 14 -2.86 -0.41 34.58
N SER A 15 -3.35 -1.10 35.62
CA SER A 15 -4.25 -2.26 35.48
C SER A 15 -5.49 -1.93 34.65
N CYS A 16 -6.02 -2.90 33.91
CA CYS A 16 -7.32 -2.79 33.26
C CYS A 16 -8.46 -2.60 34.28
N GLU A 17 -9.53 -1.94 33.86
CA GLU A 17 -10.66 -1.59 34.72
C GLU A 17 -11.35 -2.82 35.33
N ALA A 18 -11.51 -3.89 34.55
CA ALA A 18 -12.07 -5.17 35.03
C ALA A 18 -11.22 -5.88 36.11
N CYS A 19 -9.93 -5.55 36.24
CA CYS A 19 -9.07 -6.01 37.35
C CYS A 19 -9.00 -4.98 38.50
N LYS A 20 -9.01 -3.68 38.19
CA LYS A 20 -9.05 -2.57 39.15
C LYS A 20 -10.33 -2.61 39.99
N THR A 21 -11.51 -2.66 39.37
CA THR A 21 -12.82 -2.78 40.05
C THR A 21 -12.91 -4.06 40.87
N ALA A 22 -12.39 -5.17 40.34
CA ALA A 22 -12.36 -6.46 41.05
C ALA A 22 -11.28 -6.57 42.15
N LYS A 23 -10.45 -5.53 42.34
CA LYS A 23 -9.30 -5.51 43.26
C LYS A 23 -8.36 -6.73 43.09
N ARG A 24 -8.07 -7.13 41.85
CA ARG A 24 -7.15 -8.24 41.51
C ARG A 24 -5.94 -7.76 40.72
N ARG A 25 -4.82 -8.48 40.83
CA ARG A 25 -3.61 -8.25 40.03
C ARG A 25 -3.94 -8.36 38.55
N CYS A 26 -3.47 -7.41 37.77
CA CYS A 26 -3.44 -7.46 36.31
C CYS A 26 -2.01 -7.81 35.87
N ASP A 27 -1.89 -8.66 34.87
CA ASP A 27 -0.67 -9.08 34.17
C ASP A 27 -0.28 -8.12 33.04
N LEU A 28 -1.17 -7.18 32.68
CA LEU A 28 -0.96 -6.14 31.64
C LEU A 28 -0.80 -6.67 30.20
N ALA A 29 -1.15 -7.93 29.93
CA ALA A 29 -1.16 -8.51 28.59
C ALA A 29 -2.21 -7.87 27.67
N PHE A 30 -1.93 -7.86 26.37
CA PHE A 30 -2.73 -7.25 25.31
C PHE A 30 -3.06 -8.32 24.24
N PRO A 31 -4.25 -8.32 23.60
CA PRO A 31 -5.35 -7.36 23.73
C PRO A 31 -6.14 -7.46 25.05
N ALA A 32 -6.04 -8.59 25.75
CA ALA A 32 -6.70 -8.80 27.04
C ALA A 32 -5.78 -9.45 28.06
N CYS A 33 -5.89 -8.99 29.31
CA CYS A 33 -5.19 -9.57 30.46
C CYS A 33 -5.70 -11.01 30.73
N SER A 34 -4.80 -11.93 31.13
CA SER A 34 -5.09 -13.37 31.21
C SER A 34 -6.31 -13.70 32.08
N ARG A 35 -6.49 -12.97 33.20
CA ARG A 35 -7.68 -13.11 34.07
C ARG A 35 -8.99 -12.74 33.35
N CYS A 36 -8.95 -11.73 32.50
CA CYS A 36 -10.15 -11.24 31.80
C CYS A 36 -10.47 -12.16 30.62
N MET A 37 -9.45 -12.59 29.87
CA MET A 37 -9.58 -13.60 28.82
C MET A 37 -10.14 -14.92 29.36
N GLN A 38 -9.53 -15.50 30.41
CA GLN A 38 -9.95 -16.77 31.02
C GLN A 38 -11.37 -16.74 31.64
N ARG A 39 -11.90 -15.55 31.93
CA ARG A 39 -13.27 -15.37 32.47
C ARG A 39 -14.26 -14.79 31.46
N ASN A 40 -13.85 -14.57 30.21
CA ASN A 40 -14.61 -13.89 29.17
C ASN A 40 -15.22 -12.55 29.65
N ILE A 41 -14.40 -11.70 30.29
CA ILE A 41 -14.79 -10.37 30.77
C ILE A 41 -14.08 -9.30 29.93
N GLN A 42 -14.81 -8.27 29.49
CA GLN A 42 -14.29 -7.17 28.68
C GLN A 42 -13.07 -6.50 29.34
N CYS A 43 -11.94 -6.47 28.63
CA CYS A 43 -10.66 -6.04 29.20
C CYS A 43 -10.24 -4.64 28.71
N MET A 44 -10.78 -3.59 29.33
CA MET A 44 -10.45 -2.21 28.96
C MET A 44 -9.31 -1.62 29.81
N TYR A 45 -8.29 -1.07 29.16
CA TYR A 45 -7.21 -0.33 29.81
C TYR A 45 -7.50 1.18 29.78
N PRO A 46 -7.42 1.90 30.92
CA PRO A 46 -7.76 3.31 30.97
C PRO A 46 -6.81 4.14 30.10
N GLY A 47 -7.38 4.87 29.13
CA GLY A 47 -6.63 5.63 28.12
C GLY A 47 -6.65 5.05 26.70
N ARG A 48 -7.37 3.95 26.45
CA ARG A 48 -7.72 3.49 25.08
C ARG A 48 -9.20 3.13 24.99
N VAL A 49 -9.87 3.64 23.96
CA VAL A 49 -11.25 3.27 23.61
C VAL A 49 -11.21 2.10 22.62
N PRO A 50 -11.91 0.98 22.86
CA PRO A 50 -12.05 -0.10 21.89
C PRO A 50 -12.97 0.31 20.73
N LEU A 51 -12.59 -0.02 19.49
CA LEU A 51 -13.49 -0.02 18.34
C LEU A 51 -14.17 -1.40 18.23
N ALA A 52 -15.46 -1.50 18.57
CA ALA A 52 -16.40 -2.51 18.08
C ALA A 52 -17.80 -2.33 18.72
N TYR A 53 -18.84 -2.81 18.01
CA TYR A 53 -20.25 -2.92 18.42
C TYR A 53 -21.03 -1.63 18.75
N SER A 54 -21.77 -1.15 17.74
CA SER A 54 -22.85 -0.17 17.88
C SER A 54 -23.99 -0.44 16.89
N GLU A 55 -24.56 -1.64 16.91
CA GLU A 55 -25.87 -1.92 16.29
C GLU A 55 -26.75 -2.74 17.26
N ILE A 56 -27.87 -2.14 17.66
CA ILE A 56 -29.24 -2.69 17.78
C ILE A 56 -30.15 -1.51 18.17
N ILE A 57 -31.38 -1.52 17.67
CA ILE A 57 -32.23 -0.33 17.45
C ILE A 57 -33.01 0.13 18.70
N ASP A 58 -33.40 1.40 18.68
CA ASP A 58 -34.27 2.20 19.56
C ASP A 58 -35.27 1.49 20.50
N ASN A 59 -35.63 2.20 21.59
CA ASN A 59 -37.00 2.72 21.73
C ASN A 59 -37.10 3.92 22.70
N THR A 60 -38.00 4.85 22.36
CA THR A 60 -38.30 6.15 22.99
C THR A 60 -39.31 6.05 24.16
N PRO A 61 -39.79 7.17 24.77
CA PRO A 61 -39.09 8.36 25.32
C PRO A 61 -39.56 8.70 26.77
N LEU A 62 -38.91 9.65 27.47
CA LEU A 62 -39.58 10.43 28.53
C LEU A 62 -39.08 11.88 28.61
N MET A 63 -39.99 12.77 29.00
CA MET A 63 -39.78 14.22 29.18
C MET A 63 -39.63 14.55 30.68
N ASP A 64 -38.82 15.57 31.01
CA ASP A 64 -39.25 16.69 31.88
C ASP A 64 -38.10 17.72 32.09
N THR A 65 -38.32 18.87 32.74
CA THR A 65 -38.84 20.17 32.21
C THR A 65 -38.27 21.30 33.10
N TYR A 66 -38.29 22.56 32.64
CA TYR A 66 -37.97 23.82 33.36
C TYR A 66 -36.46 24.12 33.64
N GLY A 67 -35.97 25.35 33.49
CA GLY A 67 -36.56 26.57 32.92
C GLY A 67 -35.91 27.88 33.44
N ILE A 68 -36.34 29.04 32.89
CA ILE A 68 -36.25 30.41 33.48
C ILE A 68 -34.82 31.00 33.59
N LEU A 69 -34.43 32.22 33.16
CA LEU A 69 -34.91 33.37 32.34
C LEU A 69 -33.60 34.10 31.86
N ASP A 70 -33.49 35.20 31.08
CA ASP A 70 -34.33 36.22 30.39
C ASP A 70 -33.44 36.81 29.23
N GLY A 71 -33.75 37.82 28.41
CA GLY A 71 -34.96 38.64 28.25
C GLY A 71 -34.75 40.16 28.14
N THR A 72 -34.42 40.71 26.96
CA THR A 72 -34.88 42.06 26.46
C THR A 72 -34.35 42.46 25.07
N MET A 73 -35.28 42.90 24.22
CA MET A 73 -35.24 43.93 23.15
C MET A 73 -33.98 44.24 22.30
N THR A 74 -34.18 44.25 20.98
CA THR A 74 -33.37 44.95 19.95
C THR A 74 -33.85 46.38 19.69
N PRO A 75 -32.97 47.27 19.18
CA PRO A 75 -33.35 48.19 18.09
C PRO A 75 -32.50 47.98 16.80
N TYR A 76 -32.94 48.59 15.69
CA TYR A 76 -32.29 48.54 14.36
C TYR A 76 -31.14 49.57 14.20
N PRO A 77 -30.28 49.45 13.16
CA PRO A 77 -28.93 50.03 13.15
C PRO A 77 -28.84 51.47 12.62
N SER A 78 -27.63 52.02 12.68
CA SER A 78 -27.19 53.28 12.07
C SER A 78 -25.95 53.04 11.20
N ASP A 79 -25.74 53.85 10.16
CA ASP A 79 -24.78 53.60 9.04
C ASP A 79 -23.27 53.68 9.37
N ALA A 80 -22.83 53.11 10.49
CA ALA A 80 -21.42 53.02 10.89
C ALA A 80 -20.79 51.63 10.67
N ASP A 81 -21.59 50.58 10.50
CA ASP A 81 -21.12 49.18 10.51
C ASP A 81 -20.48 48.69 9.19
N LEU A 82 -20.47 49.49 8.12
CA LEU A 82 -20.02 49.05 6.78
C LEU A 82 -18.48 48.81 6.65
N MET A 83 -17.74 48.80 7.75
CA MET A 83 -16.33 48.39 7.85
C MET A 83 -16.05 47.43 9.03
N ALA A 84 -17.09 46.95 9.73
CA ALA A 84 -16.94 46.05 10.87
C ALA A 84 -16.79 44.58 10.40
N VAL A 85 -15.54 44.13 10.28
CA VAL A 85 -15.06 42.73 10.30
C VAL A 85 -16.04 41.67 9.77
N ILE A 86 -15.76 41.12 8.58
CA ILE A 86 -16.35 39.84 8.16
C ILE A 86 -15.96 38.78 9.19
N ASN A 87 -16.88 38.45 10.09
CA ASN A 87 -16.69 37.44 11.11
C ASN A 87 -16.76 36.06 10.45
N VAL A 88 -15.63 35.61 9.90
CA VAL A 88 -15.40 34.23 9.49
C VAL A 88 -15.39 33.40 10.77
N GLY A 89 -16.60 33.06 11.24
CA GLY A 89 -16.81 32.34 12.49
C GLY A 89 -15.97 31.07 12.49
N SER A 90 -15.18 30.89 13.55
CA SER A 90 -14.06 29.95 13.59
C SER A 90 -14.42 28.58 13.01
N LEU A 91 -13.92 28.31 11.79
CA LEU A 91 -13.90 26.99 11.20
C LEU A 91 -13.04 26.10 12.11
N GLN A 92 -13.68 25.43 13.07
CA GLN A 92 -13.01 24.41 13.87
C GLN A 92 -12.46 23.37 12.88
N PRO A 93 -11.16 23.04 12.93
CA PRO A 93 -10.59 22.11 11.99
C PRO A 93 -11.27 20.76 12.18
N VAL A 94 -12.05 20.33 11.18
CA VAL A 94 -12.58 18.97 11.13
C VAL A 94 -11.38 18.05 11.08
N VAL A 95 -11.11 17.36 12.19
CA VAL A 95 -9.96 16.46 12.31
C VAL A 95 -10.30 15.17 11.58
N VAL A 96 -10.23 15.21 10.24
CA VAL A 96 -10.35 14.05 9.37
C VAL A 96 -9.28 13.04 9.79
N HIS A 97 -9.74 11.92 10.32
CA HIS A 97 -8.90 10.88 10.91
C HIS A 97 -8.42 9.90 9.84
N SER A 98 -7.57 10.38 8.92
CA SER A 98 -7.02 9.58 7.81
C SER A 98 -6.61 8.15 8.24
N PRO A 99 -6.99 7.10 7.48
CA PRO A 99 -6.80 5.71 7.84
C PRO A 99 -5.34 5.29 7.67
N PHE A 100 -4.56 6.06 6.90
CA PHE A 100 -3.13 5.89 6.68
C PHE A 100 -2.26 6.22 7.93
N ARG A 101 -2.81 6.10 9.15
CA ARG A 101 -2.15 6.41 10.45
C ARG A 101 -0.80 5.71 10.69
N TYR A 102 -0.50 4.70 9.88
CA TYR A 102 0.71 3.88 9.96
C TYR A 102 2.00 4.60 9.55
N ILE A 103 1.93 5.79 8.95
CA ILE A 103 3.11 6.67 8.76
C ILE A 103 3.43 7.49 10.03
N THR A 104 3.08 6.98 11.21
CA THR A 104 3.68 7.44 12.47
C THR A 104 5.09 6.85 12.57
N ILE A 105 6.11 7.60 12.15
CA ILE A 105 7.52 7.20 12.26
C ILE A 105 7.85 6.98 13.74
N LEU A 106 7.92 5.72 14.18
CA LEU A 106 8.20 5.38 15.57
C LEU A 106 9.62 5.82 15.95
N PRO A 107 9.79 6.56 17.08
CA PRO A 107 11.09 6.91 17.64
C PRO A 107 11.97 5.65 17.83
N PRO A 108 13.30 5.75 17.67
CA PRO A 108 14.20 4.60 17.78
C PRO A 108 14.05 3.79 19.08
N ASP A 109 13.76 4.48 20.17
CA ASP A 109 13.49 3.96 21.51
C ASP A 109 12.18 3.16 21.66
N GLN A 110 11.33 3.13 20.62
CA GLN A 110 10.05 2.38 20.59
C GLN A 110 10.00 1.33 19.46
N ARG A 111 11.14 1.01 18.83
CA ARG A 111 11.23 0.02 17.72
C ARG A 111 11.35 -1.45 18.17
N VAL A 112 11.13 -1.70 19.46
CA VAL A 112 11.14 -3.05 20.03
C VAL A 112 9.74 -3.67 19.79
N ASP A 113 9.71 -4.91 19.31
CA ASP A 113 8.51 -5.76 19.12
C ASP A 113 7.55 -5.45 17.95
N LEU A 114 8.04 -4.93 16.81
CA LEU A 114 7.24 -4.89 15.56
C LEU A 114 7.18 -6.24 14.80
N PHE A 115 8.10 -7.17 15.07
CA PHE A 115 8.30 -8.38 14.26
C PHE A 115 8.08 -9.72 15.00
N GLU A 116 7.80 -9.69 16.32
CA GLU A 116 7.94 -10.90 17.15
C GLU A 116 6.65 -11.76 17.28
N ASN A 117 5.48 -11.27 16.84
CA ASN A 117 4.19 -11.94 17.09
C ASN A 117 3.18 -11.90 15.92
N SER A 118 3.66 -11.87 14.66
CA SER A 118 2.80 -12.07 13.49
C SER A 118 2.50 -13.56 13.27
N PRO A 119 1.23 -14.01 13.16
CA PRO A 119 0.95 -15.38 12.75
C PRO A 119 1.34 -15.59 11.27
N PRO A 120 1.85 -16.77 10.88
CA PRO A 120 2.26 -17.03 9.50
C PRO A 120 1.04 -17.07 8.58
N LEU A 121 1.12 -16.36 7.44
CA LEU A 121 0.11 -16.40 6.39
C LEU A 121 0.14 -17.77 5.70
N HIS A 122 -0.82 -18.64 6.03
CA HIS A 122 -1.02 -19.91 5.34
C HIS A 122 -1.35 -19.67 3.85
N GLY A 123 -0.39 -19.96 2.97
CA GLY A 123 -0.54 -19.83 1.52
C GLY A 123 0.69 -19.25 0.81
N PHE A 124 1.61 -18.62 1.55
CA PHE A 124 2.83 -18.07 0.96
C PHE A 124 3.95 -19.11 0.92
N GLU A 125 4.17 -19.67 -0.29
CA GLU A 125 5.38 -20.38 -0.67
C GLU A 125 5.82 -19.89 -2.07
N LEU A 126 6.87 -19.08 -2.13
CA LEU A 126 7.73 -18.94 -3.34
C LEU A 126 8.64 -20.16 -3.51
N ALA A 127 8.50 -21.18 -2.65
CA ALA A 127 9.26 -22.42 -2.62
C ALA A 127 9.43 -23.02 -4.03
N SER A 128 10.69 -23.29 -4.38
CA SER A 128 11.12 -23.46 -5.77
C SER A 128 11.26 -24.95 -6.11
N PRO A 129 10.32 -25.59 -6.83
CA PRO A 129 10.36 -27.02 -7.07
C PRO A 129 11.43 -27.34 -8.11
N ARG A 130 12.30 -28.30 -7.81
CA ARG A 130 13.44 -28.63 -8.68
C ARG A 130 12.97 -29.30 -9.98
N THR A 131 13.26 -28.63 -11.09
CA THR A 131 13.42 -29.19 -12.45
C THR A 131 12.40 -30.24 -12.91
N ASN A 132 11.40 -29.79 -13.65
CA ASN A 132 10.79 -30.57 -14.73
C ASN A 132 11.10 -29.89 -16.07
N PRO A 133 11.16 -30.62 -17.20
CA PRO A 133 11.30 -30.00 -18.51
C PRO A 133 10.08 -29.14 -18.86
N PRO A 134 10.24 -28.03 -19.59
CA PRO A 134 9.13 -27.15 -19.92
C PRO A 134 8.09 -27.88 -20.78
N LYS A 135 6.85 -27.96 -20.29
CA LYS A 135 5.72 -28.43 -21.09
C LYS A 135 5.40 -27.39 -22.18
N PRO A 136 4.91 -27.80 -23.36
CA PRO A 136 4.47 -26.86 -24.39
C PRO A 136 3.41 -25.90 -23.83
N LEU A 137 3.64 -24.60 -24.00
CA LEU A 137 2.68 -23.57 -23.64
C LEU A 137 1.41 -23.76 -24.49
N SER A 138 0.23 -23.83 -23.88
CA SER A 138 -0.99 -23.70 -24.67
C SER A 138 -1.09 -22.26 -25.16
N GLY A 139 -1.28 -22.06 -26.46
CA GLY A 139 -1.24 -20.72 -27.07
C GLY A 139 -2.23 -19.73 -26.43
N ILE A 140 -3.35 -20.23 -25.91
CA ILE A 140 -4.36 -19.43 -25.19
C ILE A 140 -3.77 -18.74 -23.96
N PHE A 141 -3.00 -19.45 -23.12
CA PHE A 141 -2.37 -18.83 -21.94
C PHE A 141 -1.17 -17.96 -22.31
N ALA A 142 -0.38 -18.34 -23.32
CA ALA A 142 0.71 -17.50 -23.82
C ALA A 142 0.18 -16.13 -24.30
N ASN A 143 -0.86 -16.12 -25.13
CA ASN A 143 -1.48 -14.90 -25.65
C ASN A 143 -2.05 -13.99 -24.53
N ARG A 144 -2.57 -14.58 -23.45
CA ARG A 144 -3.13 -13.83 -22.30
C ARG A 144 -2.07 -13.11 -21.47
N ILE A 145 -0.85 -13.65 -21.37
CA ILE A 145 0.26 -12.98 -20.64
C ILE A 145 1.16 -12.13 -21.54
N GLN A 146 1.10 -12.28 -22.87
CA GLN A 146 2.03 -11.65 -23.81
C GLN A 146 2.13 -10.13 -23.63
N PHE A 147 1.00 -9.44 -23.49
CA PHE A 147 0.94 -7.99 -23.22
C PHE A 147 1.76 -7.60 -21.98
N ALA A 148 1.60 -8.31 -20.87
CA ALA A 148 2.33 -8.04 -19.65
C ALA A 148 3.80 -8.48 -19.72
N VAL A 149 4.12 -9.54 -20.47
CA VAL A 149 5.51 -9.93 -20.78
C VAL A 149 6.22 -8.84 -21.58
N ASP A 150 5.54 -8.16 -22.49
CA ASP A 150 6.11 -7.06 -23.27
C ASP A 150 6.25 -5.78 -22.43
N VAL A 151 5.25 -5.43 -21.60
CA VAL A 151 5.40 -4.36 -20.60
C VAL A 151 6.56 -4.65 -19.66
N LEU A 152 6.68 -5.89 -19.15
CA LEU A 152 7.75 -6.32 -18.22
C LEU A 152 9.16 -6.13 -18.80
N LYS A 153 9.38 -6.33 -20.10
CA LYS A 153 10.66 -6.07 -20.77
C LYS A 153 11.02 -4.59 -20.79
N ASP A 154 10.02 -3.72 -20.90
CA ASP A 154 10.19 -2.26 -20.96
C ASP A 154 10.32 -1.61 -19.57
N ILE A 155 10.08 -2.34 -18.46
CA ILE A 155 10.19 -1.82 -17.09
C ILE A 155 11.55 -1.19 -16.75
N PRO A 156 12.72 -1.79 -17.08
CA PRO A 156 14.02 -1.15 -16.79
C PRO A 156 14.18 0.19 -17.52
N LYS A 157 13.62 0.31 -18.72
CA LYS A 157 13.58 1.55 -19.50
C LYS A 157 12.63 2.56 -18.86
N MET A 158 11.38 2.17 -18.56
CA MET A 158 10.36 3.03 -17.93
C MET A 158 10.86 3.60 -16.59
N MET A 159 11.50 2.78 -15.76
CA MET A 159 12.07 3.21 -14.49
C MET A 159 13.13 4.32 -14.68
N VAL A 160 13.94 4.25 -15.74
CA VAL A 160 15.00 5.22 -16.02
C VAL A 160 14.49 6.46 -16.75
N THR A 161 13.60 6.31 -17.74
CA THR A 161 13.14 7.43 -18.58
C THR A 161 11.95 8.21 -17.98
N GLU A 162 11.16 7.58 -17.11
CA GLU A 162 9.94 8.18 -16.53
C GLU A 162 9.95 8.22 -15.00
N THR A 163 10.98 7.66 -14.35
CA THR A 163 11.09 7.53 -12.87
C THR A 163 9.96 6.75 -12.19
N GLN A 164 9.25 5.90 -12.95
CA GLN A 164 8.10 5.13 -12.48
C GLN A 164 8.06 3.71 -13.05
N THR A 165 7.15 2.92 -12.51
CA THR A 165 6.65 1.66 -13.10
C THR A 165 5.12 1.62 -12.91
N PRO A 166 4.39 0.61 -13.41
CA PRO A 166 2.96 0.44 -13.10
C PRO A 166 2.64 0.32 -11.60
N TRP A 167 3.65 0.03 -10.76
CA TRP A 167 3.55 -0.15 -9.30
C TRP A 167 4.37 0.84 -8.45
N CYS A 168 5.35 1.54 -9.03
CA CYS A 168 6.15 2.55 -8.35
C CYS A 168 5.79 3.94 -8.86
N HIS A 169 5.08 4.75 -8.05
CA HIS A 169 4.63 6.08 -8.45
C HIS A 169 5.80 7.07 -8.60
N ARG A 170 5.79 7.92 -9.65
CA ARG A 170 6.92 8.81 -9.98
C ARG A 170 7.33 9.80 -8.87
N GLN A 171 6.40 10.18 -8.00
CA GLN A 171 6.71 11.10 -6.89
C GLN A 171 7.37 10.39 -5.68
N LEU A 172 7.28 9.05 -5.57
CA LEU A 172 7.64 8.27 -4.38
C LEU A 172 9.09 8.47 -3.90
N TYR A 173 10.04 8.57 -4.84
CA TYR A 173 11.48 8.71 -4.55
C TYR A 173 12.06 10.08 -4.92
N LYS A 174 11.21 11.03 -5.33
CA LYS A 174 11.59 12.36 -5.84
C LYS A 174 12.46 13.17 -4.86
N SER A 175 12.12 13.12 -3.57
CA SER A 175 12.83 13.86 -2.52
C SER A 175 13.97 13.06 -1.88
N ASN A 176 13.90 11.73 -1.90
CA ASN A 176 14.90 10.82 -1.35
C ASN A 176 14.71 9.42 -1.95
N MET A 177 15.68 8.94 -2.73
CA MET A 177 15.72 7.56 -3.24
C MET A 177 16.64 6.71 -2.35
N PRO A 178 16.16 5.66 -1.66
CA PRO A 178 17.02 4.80 -0.86
C PRO A 178 18.11 4.12 -1.68
N LYS A 179 19.28 3.85 -1.07
CA LYS A 179 20.49 3.36 -1.77
C LYS A 179 20.22 2.15 -2.67
N GLU A 180 19.44 1.18 -2.19
CA GLU A 180 19.12 -0.05 -2.92
C GLU A 180 18.38 0.24 -4.24
N MET A 181 17.54 1.29 -4.23
CA MET A 181 16.85 1.79 -5.41
C MET A 181 17.80 2.60 -6.33
N GLN A 182 18.77 3.34 -5.78
CA GLN A 182 19.80 4.02 -6.59
C GLN A 182 20.71 3.01 -7.34
N ASP A 183 21.12 1.94 -6.64
CA ASP A 183 21.95 0.88 -7.23
C ASP A 183 21.18 0.16 -8.36
N VAL A 184 19.91 -0.22 -8.16
CA VAL A 184 19.12 -0.88 -9.23
C VAL A 184 18.73 0.06 -10.38
N PHE A 185 18.46 1.34 -10.11
CA PHE A 185 18.21 2.36 -11.15
C PHE A 185 19.44 2.54 -12.06
N THR A 186 20.63 2.52 -11.46
CA THR A 186 21.90 2.52 -12.19
C THR A 186 22.05 1.23 -13.02
N CYS A 187 21.68 0.07 -12.47
CA CYS A 187 21.68 -1.19 -13.22
C CYS A 187 20.69 -1.19 -14.39
N CYS A 188 19.48 -0.64 -14.22
CA CYS A 188 18.50 -0.46 -15.30
C CYS A 188 19.03 0.45 -16.41
N SER A 189 19.71 1.54 -16.05
CA SER A 189 20.37 2.43 -17.03
C SER A 189 21.44 1.71 -17.84
N LEU A 190 22.24 0.85 -17.19
CA LEU A 190 23.24 0.02 -17.87
C LEU A 190 22.58 -1.06 -18.75
N TYR A 191 21.48 -1.66 -18.27
CA TYR A 191 20.72 -2.70 -18.97
C TYR A 191 20.27 -2.26 -20.37
N MET A 192 19.80 -1.02 -20.50
CA MET A 192 19.41 -0.40 -21.78
C MET A 192 20.56 -0.28 -22.79
N THR A 193 21.82 -0.37 -22.34
CA THR A 193 23.03 -0.31 -23.19
C THR A 193 23.66 -1.68 -23.47
N LYS A 194 23.02 -2.77 -23.00
CA LYS A 194 23.55 -4.13 -23.10
C LYS A 194 23.62 -4.61 -24.54
N ASN A 195 24.75 -5.21 -24.90
CA ASN A 195 25.02 -5.88 -26.18
C ASN A 195 25.92 -7.11 -25.91
N GLU A 196 26.16 -7.92 -26.94
CA GLU A 196 26.93 -9.17 -26.83
C GLU A 196 28.37 -8.97 -26.29
N ILE A 197 28.96 -7.80 -26.50
CA ILE A 197 30.34 -7.48 -26.09
C ILE A 197 30.40 -7.08 -24.61
N ASN A 198 29.49 -6.22 -24.15
CA ASN A 198 29.51 -5.71 -22.76
C ASN A 198 28.72 -6.56 -21.76
N ALA A 199 27.83 -7.45 -22.20
CA ALA A 199 26.97 -8.25 -21.32
C ALA A 199 27.72 -9.00 -20.19
N PRO A 200 28.89 -9.65 -20.41
CA PRO A 200 29.61 -10.31 -19.32
C PRO A 200 30.06 -9.36 -18.20
N VAL A 201 30.41 -8.12 -18.55
CA VAL A 201 30.81 -7.08 -17.59
C VAL A 201 29.59 -6.54 -16.85
N LEU A 202 28.49 -6.27 -17.56
CA LEU A 202 27.26 -5.76 -16.95
C LEU A 202 26.65 -6.79 -15.98
N MET A 203 26.63 -8.08 -16.34
CA MET A 203 26.17 -9.13 -15.42
C MET A 203 27.06 -9.26 -14.18
N SER A 204 28.38 -9.09 -14.31
CA SER A 204 29.28 -9.05 -13.13
C SER A 204 29.01 -7.84 -12.23
N ILE A 205 28.61 -6.69 -12.79
CA ILE A 205 28.20 -5.51 -12.01
C ILE A 205 26.88 -5.77 -11.30
N PHE A 206 25.90 -6.37 -11.98
CA PHE A 206 24.60 -6.72 -11.40
C PHE A 206 24.76 -7.75 -10.27
N ASP A 207 25.55 -8.80 -10.47
CA ASP A 207 25.85 -9.81 -9.44
C ASP A 207 26.53 -9.18 -8.22
N SER A 208 27.44 -8.21 -8.41
CA SER A 208 28.02 -7.43 -7.31
C SER A 208 26.96 -6.62 -6.54
N ARG A 209 26.01 -5.98 -7.23
CA ARG A 209 24.95 -5.20 -6.57
C ARG A 209 23.89 -6.07 -5.87
N ILE A 210 23.53 -7.20 -6.49
CA ILE A 210 22.66 -8.22 -5.89
C ILE A 210 23.30 -8.78 -4.61
N ASN A 211 24.59 -9.12 -4.63
CA ASN A 211 25.28 -9.60 -3.43
C ASN A 211 25.36 -8.53 -2.33
N ASN A 212 25.55 -7.25 -2.69
CA ASN A 212 25.48 -6.14 -1.72
C ASN A 212 24.07 -5.97 -1.11
N LEU A 213 23.01 -6.15 -1.92
CA LEU A 213 21.61 -6.09 -1.47
C LEU A 213 21.28 -7.25 -0.53
N LEU A 214 21.63 -8.48 -0.92
CA LEU A 214 21.43 -9.70 -0.10
C LEU A 214 22.25 -9.69 1.20
N SER A 215 23.37 -8.96 1.24
CA SER A 215 24.22 -8.78 2.44
C SER A 215 23.88 -7.54 3.28
N SER A 216 22.84 -6.78 2.91
CA SER A 216 22.47 -5.55 3.60
C SER A 216 21.70 -5.83 4.90
N PRO A 217 21.81 -4.96 5.94
CA PRO A 217 20.96 -5.07 7.13
C PRO A 217 19.47 -4.95 6.75
N PRO A 218 18.53 -5.47 7.58
CA PRO A 218 17.10 -5.33 7.32
C PRO A 218 16.67 -3.85 7.24
N PRO A 219 15.63 -3.51 6.45
CA PRO A 219 15.13 -2.14 6.36
C PRO A 219 14.60 -1.65 7.71
N ILE A 220 14.77 -0.34 7.99
CA ILE A 220 14.40 0.25 9.29
C ILE A 220 13.09 1.06 9.17
N THR A 221 12.75 1.48 7.96
CA THR A 221 11.52 2.24 7.63
C THR A 221 10.69 1.54 6.54
N PRO A 222 9.36 1.78 6.49
CA PRO A 222 8.51 1.24 5.43
C PRO A 222 8.93 1.67 4.01
N LEU A 223 9.52 2.86 3.85
CA LEU A 223 10.01 3.35 2.55
C LEU A 223 11.26 2.61 2.07
N GLU A 224 12.19 2.30 2.98
CA GLU A 224 13.34 1.43 2.68
C GLU A 224 12.89 0.00 2.37
N LEU A 225 11.89 -0.52 3.08
CA LEU A 225 11.32 -1.84 2.82
C LEU A 225 10.66 -1.92 1.44
N LEU A 226 9.86 -0.92 1.07
CA LEU A 226 9.30 -0.81 -0.27
C LEU A 226 10.39 -0.68 -1.35
N ALA A 227 11.45 0.10 -1.07
CA ALA A 227 12.61 0.22 -1.97
C ALA A 227 13.38 -1.10 -2.13
N ARG A 228 13.47 -1.92 -1.08
CA ARG A 228 14.04 -3.27 -1.15
C ARG A 228 13.22 -4.17 -2.07
N VAL A 229 11.90 -4.22 -1.88
CA VAL A 229 11.00 -5.02 -2.74
C VAL A 229 11.07 -4.54 -4.20
N HIS A 230 11.09 -3.23 -4.45
CA HIS A 230 11.31 -2.65 -5.78
C HIS A 230 12.66 -3.08 -6.40
N ALA A 231 13.76 -3.03 -5.64
CA ALA A 231 15.06 -3.45 -6.14
C ALA A 231 15.10 -4.95 -6.47
N LEU A 232 14.56 -5.79 -5.59
CA LEU A 232 14.50 -7.25 -5.79
C LEU A 232 13.69 -7.61 -7.05
N ILE A 233 12.48 -7.05 -7.23
CA ILE A 233 11.67 -7.34 -8.42
C ILE A 233 12.34 -6.81 -9.71
N LEU A 234 12.98 -5.63 -9.68
CA LEU A 234 13.69 -5.11 -10.86
C LEU A 234 14.91 -5.97 -11.26
N TYR A 235 15.71 -6.45 -10.30
CA TYR A 235 16.79 -7.41 -10.59
C TYR A 235 16.27 -8.73 -11.15
N LEU A 236 15.14 -9.23 -10.64
CA LEU A 236 14.51 -10.46 -11.12
C LEU A 236 13.90 -10.30 -12.53
N ILE A 237 13.33 -9.14 -12.85
CA ILE A 237 12.84 -8.80 -14.19
C ILE A 237 13.99 -8.76 -15.20
N MET A 238 15.08 -8.05 -14.89
CA MET A 238 16.28 -8.01 -15.75
C MET A 238 16.87 -9.41 -15.97
N ARG A 239 16.90 -10.25 -14.91
CA ARG A 239 17.38 -11.65 -15.00
C ARG A 239 16.45 -12.58 -15.76
N LEU A 240 15.13 -12.37 -15.74
CA LEU A 240 14.15 -13.22 -16.45
C LEU A 240 14.33 -13.14 -17.97
N PHE A 241 14.61 -11.96 -18.51
CA PHE A 241 14.74 -11.74 -19.96
C PHE A 241 16.18 -11.86 -20.49
N ASP A 242 17.18 -12.03 -19.63
CA ASP A 242 18.59 -12.02 -20.03
C ASP A 242 19.11 -13.30 -20.71
N GLY A 243 18.26 -14.33 -20.86
CA GLY A 243 18.59 -15.53 -21.64
C GLY A 243 19.69 -16.41 -21.04
N THR A 244 20.30 -16.02 -19.92
CA THR A 244 21.24 -16.85 -19.15
C THR A 244 20.48 -17.94 -18.39
N THR A 245 19.96 -18.93 -19.12
CA THR A 245 19.07 -20.01 -18.63
C THR A 245 19.81 -21.03 -17.75
N ARG A 246 20.33 -20.57 -16.61
CA ARG A 246 20.86 -21.40 -15.54
C ARG A 246 20.22 -21.00 -14.23
N SER A 247 19.84 -22.00 -13.44
CA SER A 247 19.44 -21.86 -12.04
C SER A 247 20.64 -21.44 -11.18
N GLN A 248 21.06 -20.17 -11.30
CA GLN A 248 22.04 -19.58 -10.40
C GLN A 248 21.48 -19.58 -8.97
N PRO A 249 22.26 -19.98 -7.95
CA PRO A 249 21.84 -19.91 -6.55
C PRO A 249 21.39 -18.50 -6.14
N SER A 250 22.02 -17.45 -6.67
CA SER A 250 21.65 -16.05 -6.42
C SER A 250 20.24 -15.68 -6.89
N SER A 251 19.69 -16.32 -7.93
CA SER A 251 18.29 -16.12 -8.32
C SER A 251 17.33 -16.75 -7.31
N GLN A 252 17.72 -17.83 -6.63
CA GLN A 252 16.89 -18.40 -5.56
C GLN A 252 16.89 -17.47 -4.34
N CYS A 253 18.07 -17.05 -3.88
CA CYS A 253 18.19 -16.13 -2.75
C CYS A 253 17.48 -14.79 -2.98
N LEU A 254 17.40 -14.31 -4.22
CA LEU A 254 16.57 -13.15 -4.57
C LEU A 254 15.07 -13.39 -4.33
N PHE A 255 14.54 -14.59 -4.63
CA PHE A 255 13.15 -14.93 -4.31
C PHE A 255 12.95 -15.16 -2.81
N ASP A 256 13.86 -15.85 -2.12
CA ASP A 256 13.78 -16.11 -0.68
C ASP A 256 13.77 -14.79 0.15
N VAL A 257 14.51 -13.78 -0.31
CA VAL A 257 14.52 -12.43 0.30
C VAL A 257 13.35 -11.56 -0.18
N LEU A 258 12.83 -11.78 -1.40
CA LEU A 258 11.60 -11.11 -1.88
C LEU A 258 10.38 -11.57 -1.08
N GLU A 259 10.28 -12.88 -0.82
CA GLU A 259 9.29 -13.52 0.04
C GLU A 259 9.21 -12.82 1.40
N THR A 260 10.26 -12.96 2.21
CA THR A 260 10.32 -12.36 3.56
C THR A 260 10.17 -10.82 3.58
N SER A 261 10.58 -10.12 2.51
CA SER A 261 10.37 -8.67 2.37
C SER A 261 8.91 -8.31 2.06
N VAL A 262 8.16 -9.14 1.31
CA VAL A 262 6.75 -8.92 0.99
C VAL A 262 5.85 -9.24 2.19
N GLU A 263 6.13 -10.29 2.96
CA GLU A 263 5.44 -10.54 4.24
C GLU A 263 5.58 -9.35 5.20
N SER A 264 6.80 -8.81 5.29
CA SER A 264 7.08 -7.61 6.08
C SER A 264 6.33 -6.39 5.55
N LEU A 265 6.28 -6.21 4.22
CA LEU A 265 5.63 -5.05 3.58
C LEU A 265 4.10 -5.06 3.76
N LEU A 266 3.47 -6.24 3.75
CA LEU A 266 2.03 -6.41 4.03
C LEU A 266 1.62 -5.80 5.38
N SER A 267 2.48 -5.91 6.41
CA SER A 267 2.22 -5.30 7.73
C SER A 267 2.14 -3.76 7.73
N CYS A 268 2.65 -3.12 6.68
CA CYS A 268 2.68 -1.66 6.52
C CYS A 268 1.56 -1.13 5.61
N ILE A 269 0.72 -1.99 5.04
CA ILE A 269 -0.30 -1.66 4.05
C ILE A 269 -1.69 -1.60 4.70
N HIS A 270 -2.42 -0.52 4.45
CA HIS A 270 -3.89 -0.50 4.59
C HIS A 270 -4.52 -0.93 3.26
N LEU A 271 -5.38 -1.95 3.32
CA LEU A 271 -6.19 -2.44 2.21
C LEU A 271 -7.56 -1.75 2.25
N PRO A 272 -7.93 -0.94 1.23
CA PRO A 272 -9.25 -0.34 1.16
C PRO A 272 -10.32 -1.38 0.80
N HIS A 273 -11.53 -1.20 1.30
CA HIS A 273 -12.69 -2.07 1.01
C HIS A 273 -13.82 -1.27 0.34
N PRO A 274 -14.52 -1.78 -0.70
CA PRO A 274 -15.55 -1.03 -1.42
C PRO A 274 -16.74 -0.50 -0.60
N SER A 275 -16.94 -1.01 0.63
CA SER A 275 -17.97 -0.52 1.56
C SER A 275 -17.48 0.53 2.56
N GLU A 276 -16.21 0.93 2.52
CA GLU A 276 -15.70 2.02 3.36
C GLU A 276 -16.18 3.39 2.83
N PRO A 277 -16.55 4.34 3.70
CA PRO A 277 -17.00 5.66 3.27
C PRO A 277 -15.84 6.44 2.63
N LEU A 278 -16.11 7.09 1.49
CA LEU A 278 -15.11 7.94 0.82
C LEU A 278 -14.66 9.09 1.73
N GLU A 279 -13.35 9.25 1.86
CA GLU A 279 -12.78 10.31 2.68
C GLU A 279 -12.88 11.68 2.01
N LEU A 280 -13.43 12.65 2.73
CA LEU A 280 -13.47 14.04 2.31
C LEU A 280 -12.11 14.70 2.59
N LEU A 281 -11.48 15.24 1.54
CA LEU A 281 -10.22 15.96 1.69
C LEU A 281 -10.40 17.26 2.50
N PRO A 282 -9.44 17.63 3.37
CA PRO A 282 -9.47 18.91 4.07
C PRO A 282 -9.39 20.11 3.12
N ILE A 283 -9.99 21.23 3.53
CA ILE A 283 -10.10 22.46 2.73
C ILE A 283 -8.74 23.14 2.50
N THR A 284 -7.74 22.90 3.35
CA THR A 284 -6.40 23.48 3.27
C THR A 284 -5.39 22.55 2.61
N MET A 285 -4.38 23.11 1.96
CA MET A 285 -3.42 22.33 1.17
C MET A 285 -2.40 21.53 2.01
N ASP A 286 -2.01 21.99 3.21
CA ASP A 286 -1.00 21.26 3.99
C ASP A 286 -1.46 19.85 4.40
N PRO A 287 -2.69 19.63 4.92
CA PRO A 287 -3.22 18.27 5.13
C PRO A 287 -3.33 17.46 3.83
N VAL A 288 -3.71 18.09 2.72
CA VAL A 288 -3.86 17.42 1.41
C VAL A 288 -2.51 16.96 0.85
N MET A 289 -1.43 17.73 1.02
CA MET A 289 -0.07 17.29 0.68
C MET A 289 0.33 16.07 1.51
N ASN A 290 0.15 16.11 2.83
CA ASN A 290 0.46 14.97 3.71
C ASN A 290 -0.40 13.72 3.39
N PHE A 291 -1.67 13.91 3.04
CA PHE A 291 -2.56 12.84 2.58
C PHE A 291 -2.09 12.23 1.27
N TRP A 292 -1.71 13.07 0.29
CA TRP A 292 -1.24 12.60 -1.02
C TRP A 292 0.09 11.85 -0.91
N ASP A 293 1.07 12.37 -0.16
CA ASP A 293 2.34 11.66 0.11
C ASP A 293 2.08 10.29 0.77
N SER A 294 1.11 10.23 1.71
CA SER A 294 0.70 8.99 2.35
C SER A 294 0.03 8.01 1.38
N TRP A 295 -0.86 8.51 0.52
CA TRP A 295 -1.52 7.72 -0.52
C TRP A 295 -0.53 7.19 -1.56
N VAL A 296 0.43 8.02 -1.99
CA VAL A 296 1.50 7.67 -2.93
C VAL A 296 2.35 6.51 -2.42
N PHE A 297 2.73 6.52 -1.14
CA PHE A 297 3.42 5.41 -0.50
C PHE A 297 2.53 4.15 -0.44
N GLN A 298 1.31 4.30 0.10
CA GLN A 298 0.39 3.19 0.34
C GLN A 298 -0.06 2.50 -0.96
N GLU A 299 -0.36 3.26 -2.01
CA GLU A 299 -0.79 2.74 -3.30
C GLU A 299 0.36 2.08 -4.06
N SER A 300 1.57 2.67 -4.00
CA SER A 300 2.76 2.00 -4.54
C SER A 300 3.02 0.68 -3.82
N ALA A 301 2.87 0.64 -2.49
CA ALA A 301 3.04 -0.60 -1.72
C ALA A 301 2.01 -1.67 -2.08
N ARG A 302 0.70 -1.33 -2.18
CA ARG A 302 -0.37 -2.24 -2.63
C ARG A 302 -0.07 -2.84 -4.01
N ARG A 303 0.17 -1.97 -5.00
CA ARG A 303 0.47 -2.38 -6.38
C ARG A 303 1.76 -3.19 -6.48
N THR A 304 2.75 -2.91 -5.64
CA THR A 304 4.03 -3.65 -5.62
C THR A 304 3.88 -5.06 -5.07
N VAL A 305 3.15 -5.24 -3.97
CA VAL A 305 2.84 -6.59 -3.45
C VAL A 305 2.12 -7.40 -4.53
N MET A 306 1.04 -6.86 -5.09
CA MET A 306 0.33 -7.49 -6.21
C MET A 306 1.24 -7.82 -7.40
N MET A 307 2.13 -6.90 -7.78
CA MET A 307 3.06 -7.12 -8.88
C MET A 307 4.05 -8.24 -8.60
N VAL A 308 4.47 -8.46 -7.34
CA VAL A 308 5.30 -9.61 -6.98
C VAL A 308 4.57 -10.93 -7.23
N PHE A 309 3.32 -11.08 -6.74
CA PHE A 309 2.52 -12.29 -6.99
C PHE A 309 2.31 -12.54 -8.49
N TYR A 310 2.03 -11.48 -9.23
CA TYR A 310 1.82 -11.54 -10.68
C TYR A 310 3.12 -11.88 -11.45
N PHE A 311 4.24 -11.26 -11.10
CA PHE A 311 5.56 -11.57 -11.65
C PHE A 311 6.02 -12.99 -11.34
N VAL A 312 5.86 -13.45 -10.10
CA VAL A 312 6.18 -14.84 -9.69
C VAL A 312 5.33 -15.84 -10.47
N SER A 313 4.06 -15.53 -10.72
CA SER A 313 3.17 -16.34 -11.56
C SER A 313 3.66 -16.44 -13.01
N ILE A 314 4.01 -15.29 -13.63
CA ILE A 314 4.59 -15.25 -14.99
C ILE A 314 5.93 -16.00 -15.05
N HIS A 315 6.83 -15.76 -14.08
CA HIS A 315 8.13 -16.42 -13.98
C HIS A 315 8.00 -17.94 -13.87
N ASN A 316 7.11 -18.44 -13.02
CA ASN A 316 6.86 -19.86 -12.85
C ASN A 316 6.27 -20.49 -14.13
N PHE A 317 5.32 -19.80 -14.78
CA PHE A 317 4.77 -20.21 -16.08
C PHE A 317 5.84 -20.27 -17.18
N MET A 318 6.70 -19.24 -17.29
CA MET A 318 7.79 -19.19 -18.27
C MET A 318 8.85 -20.28 -18.03
N GLN A 319 9.06 -20.72 -16.79
CA GLN A 319 9.89 -21.88 -16.47
C GLN A 319 9.17 -23.24 -16.66
N GLY A 320 7.92 -23.26 -17.11
CA GLY A 320 7.14 -24.49 -17.30
C GLY A 320 6.80 -25.21 -15.99
N ARG A 321 6.91 -24.53 -14.84
CA ARG A 321 6.50 -25.05 -13.53
C ARG A 321 4.97 -25.16 -13.51
N PRO A 322 4.38 -26.11 -12.76
CA PRO A 322 2.95 -26.06 -12.50
C PRO A 322 2.63 -24.74 -11.77
N ALA A 323 1.61 -24.03 -12.24
CA ALA A 323 1.05 -22.95 -11.45
C ALA A 323 0.45 -23.52 -10.15
N PRO A 324 0.53 -22.80 -9.01
CA PRO A 324 -0.32 -23.11 -7.86
C PRO A 324 -1.80 -23.04 -8.26
N VAL A 325 -2.68 -23.65 -7.46
CA VAL A 325 -4.13 -23.61 -7.74
C VAL A 325 -4.60 -22.16 -7.68
N CYS A 326 -4.94 -21.60 -8.83
CA CYS A 326 -5.46 -20.24 -8.90
C CYS A 326 -6.89 -20.21 -8.34
N ASP A 327 -7.04 -19.56 -7.20
CA ASP A 327 -8.31 -19.33 -6.49
C ASP A 327 -9.17 -18.22 -7.13
N GLY A 328 -8.65 -17.56 -8.17
CA GLY A 328 -9.25 -16.40 -8.81
C GLY A 328 -8.88 -15.07 -8.15
N LYS A 329 -8.27 -15.06 -6.95
CA LYS A 329 -7.88 -13.87 -6.18
C LYS A 329 -6.40 -13.48 -6.32
N LEU A 330 -5.63 -14.19 -7.15
CA LEU A 330 -4.15 -14.16 -7.18
C LEU A 330 -3.49 -14.68 -5.89
N GLY A 331 -4.21 -15.46 -5.06
CA GLY A 331 -3.67 -16.11 -3.87
C GLY A 331 -3.51 -15.25 -2.61
N LEU A 332 -4.01 -14.01 -2.59
CA LEU A 332 -4.11 -13.19 -1.38
C LEU A 332 -5.39 -12.34 -1.38
N GLU A 333 -5.77 -11.86 -0.19
CA GLU A 333 -6.76 -10.79 -0.08
C GLU A 333 -6.06 -9.43 -0.26
N LEU A 334 -6.21 -8.85 -1.46
CA LEU A 334 -5.54 -7.61 -1.87
C LEU A 334 -6.52 -6.67 -2.57
N ALA A 335 -6.27 -5.37 -2.43
CA ALA A 335 -7.05 -4.30 -3.02
C ALA A 335 -6.14 -3.17 -3.49
N TRP A 336 -6.61 -2.33 -4.43
CA TRP A 336 -5.92 -1.10 -4.84
C TRP A 336 -6.91 -0.09 -5.45
N TYR A 337 -6.47 1.16 -5.62
CA TYR A 337 -7.26 2.21 -6.28
C TYR A 337 -7.00 2.19 -7.79
N GLN A 338 -7.98 1.72 -8.56
CA GLN A 338 -7.92 1.72 -10.02
C GLN A 338 -8.41 3.08 -10.56
N SER A 339 -7.53 4.07 -10.53
CA SER A 339 -7.75 5.36 -11.18
C SER A 339 -6.45 5.90 -11.77
N ALA A 340 -6.39 5.99 -13.10
CA ALA A 340 -5.28 6.65 -13.78
C ALA A 340 -5.20 8.14 -13.43
N HIS A 341 -6.32 8.79 -13.10
CA HIS A 341 -6.35 10.19 -12.68
C HIS A 341 -5.61 10.40 -11.36
N LEU A 342 -5.86 9.56 -10.34
CA LEU A 342 -5.10 9.59 -9.09
C LEU A 342 -3.63 9.20 -9.29
N TRP A 343 -3.36 8.14 -10.06
CA TRP A 343 -2.01 7.60 -10.28
C TRP A 343 -1.11 8.49 -11.18
N ASN A 344 -1.69 9.41 -11.95
CA ASN A 344 -0.92 10.36 -12.78
C ASN A 344 -0.92 11.80 -12.25
N ALA A 345 -1.50 12.08 -11.08
CA ALA A 345 -1.45 13.40 -10.46
C ALA A 345 0.00 13.91 -10.29
N GLN A 346 0.27 15.18 -10.60
CA GLN A 346 1.61 15.78 -10.55
C GLN A 346 1.85 16.71 -9.37
N SER A 347 0.77 17.13 -8.73
CA SER A 347 0.73 17.90 -7.49
C SER A 347 -0.40 17.41 -6.59
N ALA A 348 -0.33 17.79 -5.31
CA ALA A 348 -1.41 17.55 -4.36
C ALA A 348 -2.73 18.25 -4.77
N PHE A 349 -2.65 19.31 -5.58
CA PHE A 349 -3.82 19.96 -6.18
C PHE A 349 -4.45 19.10 -7.27
N ASP A 350 -3.69 18.58 -8.23
CA ASP A 350 -4.21 17.70 -9.29
C ASP A 350 -4.84 16.43 -8.68
N PHE A 351 -4.20 15.90 -7.64
CA PHE A 351 -4.72 14.78 -6.87
C PHE A 351 -6.04 15.12 -6.17
N ALA A 352 -6.14 16.30 -5.55
CA ALA A 352 -7.37 16.72 -4.87
C ALA A 352 -8.54 16.96 -5.82
N VAL A 353 -8.27 17.50 -7.02
CA VAL A 353 -9.26 17.62 -8.10
C VAL A 353 -9.74 16.22 -8.52
N ALA A 354 -8.80 15.33 -8.88
CA ALA A 354 -9.14 13.95 -9.28
C ALA A 354 -9.91 13.19 -8.17
N TRP A 355 -9.52 13.32 -6.90
CA TRP A 355 -10.20 12.70 -5.76
C TRP A 355 -11.60 13.28 -5.48
N THR A 356 -11.90 14.48 -5.96
CA THR A 356 -13.21 15.13 -5.80
C THR A 356 -14.13 14.91 -7.00
N GLU A 357 -13.57 14.80 -8.22
CA GLU A 357 -14.32 14.78 -9.48
C GLU A 357 -14.45 13.37 -10.13
N ASN A 358 -13.55 12.42 -9.82
CA ASN A 358 -13.59 11.06 -10.38
C ASN A 358 -14.25 10.04 -9.43
N GLN A 359 -14.73 8.94 -10.01
CA GLN A 359 -15.21 7.77 -9.26
C GLN A 359 -14.04 6.92 -8.77
N HIS A 360 -14.09 6.49 -7.50
CA HIS A 360 -13.07 5.66 -6.88
C HIS A 360 -13.36 4.18 -7.05
N PHE A 361 -12.82 3.57 -8.11
CA PHE A 361 -12.88 2.12 -8.31
C PHE A 361 -11.85 1.41 -7.41
N ILE A 362 -12.33 0.68 -6.40
CA ILE A 362 -11.51 -0.20 -5.58
C ILE A 362 -11.62 -1.62 -6.14
N VAL A 363 -10.56 -2.12 -6.77
CA VAL A 363 -10.55 -3.49 -7.29
C VAL A 363 -10.08 -4.42 -6.17
N TYR A 364 -11.00 -5.19 -5.60
CA TYR A 364 -10.79 -6.06 -4.43
C TYR A 364 -10.73 -7.53 -4.87
N ASN A 365 -9.73 -8.29 -4.39
CA ASN A 365 -9.50 -9.71 -4.74
C ASN A 365 -9.48 -10.01 -6.25
N ALA A 366 -8.96 -9.06 -7.04
CA ALA A 366 -9.00 -9.08 -8.51
C ALA A 366 -10.42 -9.23 -9.11
N ASP A 367 -11.47 -8.81 -8.39
CA ASP A 367 -12.80 -8.62 -8.96
C ASP A 367 -12.92 -7.25 -9.62
N PHE A 368 -13.15 -7.28 -10.93
CA PHE A 368 -13.24 -6.10 -11.79
C PHE A 368 -14.69 -5.79 -12.18
N SER A 369 -15.69 -6.40 -11.55
CA SER A 369 -17.10 -6.31 -11.97
C SER A 369 -17.58 -4.86 -12.09
N ASP A 370 -17.40 -4.06 -11.02
CA ASP A 370 -17.80 -2.64 -10.99
C ASP A 370 -17.01 -1.79 -12.00
N LEU A 371 -15.70 -2.03 -12.12
CA LEU A 371 -14.83 -1.36 -13.10
C LEU A 371 -15.30 -1.67 -14.54
N LEU A 372 -15.61 -2.94 -14.83
CA LEU A 372 -16.04 -3.39 -16.15
C LEU A 372 -17.47 -2.95 -16.50
N GLN A 373 -18.27 -2.56 -15.51
CA GLN A 373 -19.58 -1.97 -15.69
C GLN A 373 -19.50 -0.45 -15.91
N ASP A 374 -18.91 0.30 -14.97
CA ASP A 374 -19.13 1.75 -14.88
C ASP A 374 -17.93 2.62 -15.29
N ALA A 375 -16.70 2.06 -15.30
CA ALA A 375 -15.49 2.84 -15.59
C ALA A 375 -15.33 3.20 -17.08
N LYS A 376 -14.58 4.27 -17.34
CA LYS A 376 -14.18 4.73 -18.67
C LYS A 376 -12.79 4.18 -19.03
N PRO A 377 -12.41 4.18 -20.32
CA PRO A 377 -11.06 3.80 -20.77
C PRO A 377 -9.92 4.56 -20.08
N ASP A 378 -10.16 5.84 -19.75
CA ASP A 378 -9.16 6.72 -19.15
C ASP A 378 -9.03 6.55 -17.64
N ASP A 379 -9.98 5.89 -16.95
CA ASP A 379 -9.81 5.50 -15.54
C ASP A 379 -8.80 4.34 -15.41
N VAL A 380 -8.56 3.59 -16.50
CA VAL A 380 -7.75 2.36 -16.51
C VAL A 380 -6.31 2.62 -16.96
N ASP A 381 -5.42 2.74 -15.98
CA ASP A 381 -3.97 2.85 -16.17
C ASP A 381 -3.31 1.55 -16.66
N LEU A 382 -2.00 1.60 -16.90
CA LEU A 382 -1.23 0.46 -17.41
C LEU A 382 -1.25 -0.76 -16.46
N PHE A 383 -1.33 -0.54 -15.15
CA PHE A 383 -1.43 -1.62 -14.17
C PHE A 383 -2.77 -2.37 -14.31
N GLY A 384 -3.87 -1.61 -14.37
CA GLY A 384 -5.20 -2.15 -14.68
C GLY A 384 -5.23 -2.90 -16.02
N ARG A 385 -4.63 -2.33 -17.08
CA ARG A 385 -4.54 -2.96 -18.42
C ARG A 385 -3.83 -4.32 -18.37
N MET A 386 -2.70 -4.44 -17.67
CA MET A 386 -1.95 -5.71 -17.54
C MET A 386 -2.82 -6.83 -16.91
N LEU A 387 -3.55 -6.50 -15.84
CA LEU A 387 -4.37 -7.46 -15.13
C LEU A 387 -5.66 -7.80 -15.88
N LEU A 388 -6.31 -6.82 -16.52
CA LEU A 388 -7.50 -7.03 -17.36
C LEU A 388 -7.20 -7.92 -18.57
N VAL A 389 -6.11 -7.67 -19.30
CA VAL A 389 -5.71 -8.52 -20.45
C VAL A 389 -5.44 -9.96 -20.01
N THR A 390 -4.90 -10.16 -18.81
CA THR A 390 -4.70 -11.49 -18.24
C THR A 390 -6.04 -12.19 -17.93
N LYS A 391 -6.94 -11.50 -17.20
CA LYS A 391 -8.20 -12.06 -16.73
C LYS A 391 -9.19 -12.30 -17.87
N LEU A 392 -9.42 -11.30 -18.71
CA LEU A 392 -10.42 -11.35 -19.78
C LEU A 392 -9.87 -11.96 -21.06
N GLY A 393 -8.65 -11.62 -21.43
CA GLY A 393 -8.07 -11.85 -22.76
C GLY A 393 -7.85 -10.54 -23.51
N ILE A 394 -6.94 -10.57 -24.49
CA ILE A 394 -6.47 -9.38 -25.20
C ILE A 394 -7.56 -8.76 -26.09
N ASP A 395 -8.40 -9.58 -26.72
CA ASP A 395 -9.39 -9.11 -27.68
C ASP A 395 -10.72 -8.74 -27.00
N GLU A 396 -11.06 -9.44 -25.91
CA GLU A 396 -12.14 -9.07 -24.98
C GLU A 396 -11.84 -7.72 -24.32
N THR A 397 -10.59 -7.48 -23.91
CA THR A 397 -10.19 -6.18 -23.33
C THR A 397 -10.22 -5.08 -24.40
N LYS A 398 -9.72 -5.31 -25.63
CA LYS A 398 -9.85 -4.33 -26.73
C LYS A 398 -11.31 -4.00 -27.03
N ALA A 399 -12.20 -5.00 -27.05
CA ALA A 399 -13.63 -4.79 -27.27
C ALA A 399 -14.26 -3.96 -26.15
N TRP A 400 -13.88 -4.18 -24.88
CA TRP A 400 -14.30 -3.36 -23.75
C TRP A 400 -13.87 -1.89 -23.91
N PHE A 401 -12.58 -1.65 -24.20
CA PHE A 401 -12.03 -0.30 -24.44
C PHE A 401 -12.74 0.41 -25.61
N TYR A 402 -12.88 -0.27 -26.75
CA TYR A 402 -13.52 0.25 -27.95
C TYR A 402 -15.01 0.57 -27.72
N SER A 403 -15.75 -0.29 -27.01
CA SER A 403 -17.16 -0.08 -26.69
C SER A 403 -17.44 1.19 -25.88
N ARG A 404 -16.42 1.73 -25.22
CA ARG A 404 -16.46 2.96 -24.41
C ARG A 404 -15.68 4.12 -25.05
N GLY A 405 -15.31 4.01 -26.33
CA GLY A 405 -14.68 5.09 -27.09
C GLY A 405 -13.17 5.27 -26.90
N GLY A 406 -12.48 4.30 -26.30
CA GLY A 406 -11.03 4.34 -26.08
C GLY A 406 -10.25 3.20 -26.74
N SER A 407 -8.95 3.17 -26.51
CA SER A 407 -8.04 2.13 -27.00
C SER A 407 -7.13 1.58 -25.90
N LEU A 408 -6.89 0.26 -25.96
CA LEU A 408 -5.98 -0.47 -25.07
C LEU A 408 -4.51 -0.12 -25.33
#